data_AF-A0A426UWS0-F1
#
_entry.id   AF-A0A426UWS0-F1
#
_cell.length_a   1.000
_cell.length_b   1.000
_cell.length_c   1.000
_cell.angle_alpha   90.00
_cell.angle_beta   90.00
_cell.angle_gamma   90.00
#
_symmetry.space_group_name_H-M   'P 1'
#
loop_
_entity.id
_entity.type
_entity.pdbx_description
1 polymer ?
#
loop_
_entity_poly.entity_id
_entity_poly.type
_entity_poly.pdbx_seq_one_letter_code
_entity_poly.pdbx_strand_id
1 'polypeptide(L)'
;MSADRFVDLGIDLGGTGIRAAYGVRGEARGFTGLEGARWPWLGYEPPRDPGGTAAFPTWKSRLGTAGAGDDPEAVFARALGDLRDRVAEAAAAPVRRTVIAVPARFETRQREALLRAAAAAGLDDAGLLGDSLAAAGGRPADAPAGLLLAFGMGYTGFELALIDASGPRCRALGYDGETSGGGADLDALVARWYLDTRGEDARPPAGEAAWRRLRQAAEDIKRALAAGDTRIALPDIGRRLDADRAAVDAFGRLAAGLVTTAMARADALVDELGGGWDRIRGVLLYGGSAALAADAAASRGVPVTRASARALALGALRHAALDPGPGAGRTAASATGRTGTATGRTTPLRTVPDLPSAADRSGNPAAGRTGNPAATGRTASDQPPAAGRPGNPAGTGRTGSPSASGSAVPDPPSAGLDAAADLIAAGRTDEAEAALTDLIAAAERMLADLRADRAAASRRSRAALLLEAAGKHLAAGRPEEALSIAHRAWARGGDDPDLLDAMIQVHVDAAMEHPTADDYERQHAWLTCAYHHDLGNPRLLDLLAERAYLHAGDLRRLGRISAAREVLRQALAYNPDHRGAADLLRRLDRLP
;
A
#
# COMPACT_ATOMS: atom_id res chain seq x y z
N MET A 1 31.15 -42.58 18.38
CA MET A 1 30.82 -41.51 19.35
C MET A 1 29.31 -41.34 19.33
N SER A 2 28.64 -41.15 20.48
CA SER A 2 27.17 -41.07 20.53
C SER A 2 26.66 -39.83 19.78
N ALA A 3 25.51 -39.97 19.09
CA ALA A 3 24.89 -38.92 18.29
C ALA A 3 24.20 -37.84 19.13
N ASP A 4 24.01 -38.06 20.44
CA ASP A 4 23.24 -37.19 21.34
C ASP A 4 24.05 -36.07 22.03
N ARG A 5 25.29 -35.80 21.61
CA ARG A 5 26.12 -34.76 22.26
C ARG A 5 25.82 -33.33 21.83
N PHE A 6 25.07 -33.14 20.75
CA PHE A 6 24.80 -31.83 20.14
C PHE A 6 23.44 -31.85 19.44
N VAL A 7 22.88 -30.66 19.20
CA VAL A 7 21.75 -30.47 18.27
C VAL A 7 22.11 -29.50 17.15
N ASP A 8 21.49 -29.71 15.99
CA ASP A 8 21.48 -28.75 14.88
C ASP A 8 20.25 -27.85 15.01
N LEU A 9 20.34 -26.64 14.46
CA LEU A 9 19.34 -25.58 14.60
C LEU A 9 18.92 -25.03 13.23
N GLY A 10 17.64 -25.14 12.91
CA GLY A 10 17.01 -24.49 11.76
C GLY A 10 16.17 -23.29 12.21
N ILE A 11 16.37 -22.14 11.59
CA ILE A 11 15.72 -20.88 11.96
C ILE A 11 14.90 -20.33 10.78
N ASP A 12 13.63 -20.00 11.02
CA ASP A 12 12.78 -19.12 10.20
C ASP A 12 12.94 -17.69 10.73
N LEU A 13 13.73 -16.87 10.02
CA LEU A 13 13.99 -15.48 10.40
C LEU A 13 12.86 -14.58 9.90
N GLY A 14 11.66 -14.67 10.47
CA GLY A 14 10.51 -13.85 10.08
C GLY A 14 10.72 -12.34 10.32
N GLY A 15 9.98 -11.51 9.58
CA GLY A 15 10.02 -10.04 9.74
C GLY A 15 9.33 -9.51 11.02
N THR A 16 8.48 -10.35 11.65
CA THR A 16 7.65 -10.02 12.83
C THR A 16 7.88 -10.97 14.00
N GLY A 17 8.89 -11.85 13.92
CA GLY A 17 9.17 -12.89 14.91
C GLY A 17 10.08 -13.97 14.31
N ILE A 18 10.77 -14.73 15.17
CA ILE A 18 11.67 -15.83 14.78
C ILE A 18 11.07 -17.16 15.23
N ARG A 19 11.10 -18.18 14.37
CA ARG A 19 10.76 -19.56 14.75
C ARG A 19 11.95 -20.47 14.53
N ALA A 20 12.05 -21.51 15.33
CA ALA A 20 13.14 -22.45 15.28
C ALA A 20 12.69 -23.90 15.44
N ALA A 21 13.40 -24.79 14.76
CA ALA A 21 13.36 -26.22 14.94
C ALA A 21 14.76 -26.69 15.31
N TYR A 22 14.90 -27.50 16.34
CA TYR A 22 16.19 -28.08 16.72
C TYR A 22 16.09 -29.60 16.78
N GLY A 23 17.20 -30.28 16.50
CA GLY A 23 17.15 -31.72 16.32
C GLY A 23 18.49 -32.37 15.98
N VAL A 24 18.44 -33.63 15.60
CA VAL A 24 19.63 -34.44 15.27
C VAL A 24 19.38 -35.10 13.92
N ARG A 25 20.37 -35.04 13.00
CA ARG A 25 20.27 -35.63 11.64
C ARG A 25 19.05 -35.16 10.83
N GLY A 26 18.54 -33.95 11.10
CA GLY A 26 17.41 -33.35 10.40
C GLY A 26 16.03 -33.74 10.95
N GLU A 27 15.99 -34.63 11.95
CA GLU A 27 14.78 -34.96 12.70
C GLU A 27 14.60 -33.97 13.85
N ALA A 28 13.52 -33.18 13.81
CA ALA A 28 13.21 -32.20 14.84
C ALA A 28 12.83 -32.89 16.17
N ARG A 29 13.56 -32.55 17.23
CA ARG A 29 13.27 -32.95 18.62
C ARG A 29 12.41 -31.93 19.35
N GLY A 30 12.45 -30.67 18.92
CA GLY A 30 11.61 -29.62 19.47
C GLY A 30 11.50 -28.40 18.56
N PHE A 31 10.56 -27.54 18.92
CA PHE A 31 10.33 -26.26 18.28
C PHE A 31 10.29 -25.17 19.35
N THR A 32 10.84 -24.01 19.03
CA THR A 32 10.82 -22.83 19.90
C THR A 32 10.75 -21.57 19.03
N GLY A 33 10.70 -20.39 19.64
CA GLY A 33 10.65 -19.14 18.90
C GLY A 33 10.71 -17.92 19.79
N LEU A 34 10.87 -16.78 19.14
CA LEU A 34 10.81 -15.45 19.69
C LEU A 34 9.69 -14.71 18.97
N GLU A 35 8.50 -14.73 19.57
CA GLU A 35 7.30 -14.03 19.08
C GLU A 35 6.83 -13.04 20.15
N GLY A 36 6.05 -12.02 19.74
CA GLY A 36 5.48 -11.03 20.66
C GLY A 36 6.41 -9.88 21.08
N ALA A 37 5.88 -9.03 21.98
CA ALA A 37 6.35 -7.67 22.23
C ALA A 37 7.70 -7.52 22.96
N ARG A 38 8.35 -8.60 23.41
CA ARG A 38 9.68 -8.53 24.08
C ARG A 38 10.79 -8.09 23.12
N TRP A 39 10.59 -8.25 21.82
CA TRP A 39 11.55 -7.89 20.78
C TRP A 39 10.94 -6.83 19.85
N PRO A 40 11.66 -5.77 19.49
CA PRO A 40 11.09 -4.61 18.81
C PRO A 40 10.96 -4.81 17.29
N TRP A 41 10.50 -5.97 16.81
CA TRP A 41 10.60 -6.44 15.40
C TRP A 41 10.34 -5.39 14.30
N LEU A 42 9.43 -4.46 14.56
CA LEU A 42 9.03 -3.37 13.68
C LEU A 42 9.52 -2.02 14.24
N GLY A 43 10.33 -1.31 13.45
CA GLY A 43 10.58 0.11 13.65
C GLY A 43 9.30 0.94 13.45
N TYR A 44 9.42 2.25 13.66
CA TYR A 44 8.36 3.22 13.37
C TYR A 44 8.93 4.33 12.49
N GLU A 45 8.21 4.67 11.43
CA GLU A 45 8.39 5.88 10.64
C GLU A 45 7.03 6.60 10.60
N PRO A 46 6.96 7.90 10.95
CA PRO A 46 5.73 8.66 10.81
C PRO A 46 5.29 8.75 9.32
N PRO A 47 4.02 9.09 9.04
CA PRO A 47 3.59 9.40 7.68
C PRO A 47 4.28 10.69 7.15
N ARG A 48 4.21 11.03 5.83
CA ARG A 48 5.12 12.05 5.22
C ARG A 48 4.55 13.40 4.71
N ASP A 49 3.31 13.48 4.23
CA ASP A 49 2.71 14.69 3.58
C ASP A 49 1.49 15.39 4.34
N PRO A 50 0.15 15.11 4.20
CA PRO A 50 -0.84 15.39 5.30
C PRO A 50 -2.16 14.51 5.40
N GLY A 51 -2.23 13.40 6.18
CA GLY A 51 -3.35 12.40 6.18
C GLY A 51 -3.18 11.02 5.47
N GLY A 52 -2.20 10.21 5.86
CA GLY A 52 -1.75 8.90 5.35
C GLY A 52 -1.24 8.06 6.53
N THR A 53 -0.68 6.88 6.29
CA THR A 53 -0.36 5.92 7.37
C THR A 53 1.12 5.91 7.76
N ALA A 54 1.41 5.66 9.05
CA ALA A 54 2.76 5.42 9.52
C ALA A 54 3.31 4.11 8.94
N ALA A 55 4.60 4.10 8.58
CA ALA A 55 5.27 2.91 8.10
C ALA A 55 5.94 2.16 9.27
N PHE A 56 5.93 0.82 9.16
CA PHE A 56 6.44 -0.09 10.18
C PHE A 56 7.47 -1.03 9.57
N PRO A 57 8.67 -0.53 9.19
CA PRO A 57 9.70 -1.34 8.56
C PRO A 57 10.27 -2.38 9.53
N THR A 58 10.63 -3.55 9.02
CA THR A 58 11.25 -4.59 9.85
C THR A 58 12.72 -4.29 10.13
N TRP A 59 13.26 -4.76 11.25
CA TRP A 59 14.72 -4.76 11.42
C TRP A 59 15.41 -5.68 10.41
N LYS A 60 14.76 -6.76 9.94
CA LYS A 60 15.28 -7.66 8.89
C LYS A 60 15.62 -6.90 7.61
N SER A 61 14.78 -5.95 7.18
CA SER A 61 15.02 -5.08 6.03
C SER A 61 16.12 -4.03 6.25
N ARG A 62 16.46 -3.70 7.50
CA ARG A 62 17.49 -2.72 7.87
C ARG A 62 18.87 -3.34 8.17
N LEU A 63 19.02 -4.66 8.10
CA LEU A 63 20.33 -5.31 8.30
C LEU A 63 21.40 -4.78 7.33
N GLY A 64 22.57 -4.44 7.86
CA GLY A 64 23.67 -3.86 7.07
C GLY A 64 23.45 -2.41 6.62
N THR A 65 22.50 -1.66 7.21
CA THR A 65 22.42 -0.19 7.04
C THR A 65 23.02 0.53 8.24
N ALA A 66 23.91 1.49 8.01
CA ALA A 66 24.37 2.41 9.05
C ALA A 66 23.36 3.55 9.23
N GLY A 67 22.93 3.82 10.47
CA GLY A 67 21.94 4.85 10.76
C GLY A 67 21.86 5.20 12.25
N ALA A 68 21.21 6.33 12.56
CA ALA A 68 20.99 6.78 13.93
C ALA A 68 19.77 6.06 14.55
N GLY A 69 20.01 5.06 15.38
CA GLY A 69 18.99 4.26 16.07
C GLY A 69 19.59 3.00 16.71
N ASP A 70 18.73 2.06 17.10
CA ASP A 70 19.17 0.70 17.47
C ASP A 70 19.88 0.04 16.27
N ASP A 71 21.08 -0.51 16.50
CA ASP A 71 21.80 -1.31 15.51
C ASP A 71 21.04 -2.62 15.23
N PRO A 72 20.58 -2.85 13.99
CA PRO A 72 19.87 -4.08 13.63
C PRO A 72 20.73 -5.34 13.85
N GLU A 73 22.05 -5.27 13.64
CA GLU A 73 22.96 -6.40 13.88
C GLU A 73 23.00 -6.74 15.37
N ALA A 74 23.15 -5.76 16.26
CA ALA A 74 23.07 -5.95 17.70
C ALA A 74 21.69 -6.46 18.17
N VAL A 75 20.58 -6.03 17.56
CA VAL A 75 19.23 -6.55 17.87
C VAL A 75 19.14 -8.04 17.53
N PHE A 76 19.58 -8.44 16.33
CA PHE A 76 19.56 -9.84 15.93
C PHE A 76 20.58 -10.69 16.69
N ALA A 77 21.75 -10.16 17.06
CA ALA A 77 22.73 -10.89 17.88
C ALA A 77 22.15 -11.25 19.25
N ARG A 78 21.48 -10.31 19.92
CA ARG A 78 20.80 -10.58 21.20
C ARG A 78 19.65 -11.59 21.04
N ALA A 79 18.87 -11.48 19.97
CA ALA A 79 17.75 -12.40 19.71
C ALA A 79 18.24 -13.82 19.39
N LEU A 80 19.24 -13.97 18.53
CA LEU A 80 19.84 -15.26 18.19
C LEU A 80 20.53 -15.90 19.41
N GLY A 81 21.11 -15.10 20.32
CA GLY A 81 21.69 -15.57 21.59
C GLY A 81 20.62 -16.15 22.54
N ASP A 82 19.55 -15.41 22.81
CA ASP A 82 18.40 -15.89 23.61
C ASP A 82 17.77 -17.15 22.99
N LEU A 83 17.71 -17.23 21.66
CA LEU A 83 17.23 -18.41 20.95
C LEU A 83 18.17 -19.62 21.11
N ARG A 84 19.49 -19.41 20.95
CA ARG A 84 20.53 -20.44 21.18
C ARG A 84 20.43 -21.01 22.59
N ASP A 85 20.34 -20.15 23.58
CA ASP A 85 20.37 -20.54 24.99
C ASP A 85 19.13 -21.36 25.36
N ARG A 86 17.94 -20.93 24.92
CA ARG A 86 16.69 -21.72 25.05
C ARG A 86 16.78 -23.08 24.39
N VAL A 87 17.40 -23.18 23.22
CA VAL A 87 17.58 -24.45 22.51
C VAL A 87 18.56 -25.34 23.26
N ALA A 88 19.68 -24.80 23.73
CA ALA A 88 20.69 -25.56 24.48
C ALA A 88 20.14 -26.11 25.81
N GLU A 89 19.36 -25.29 26.53
CA GLU A 89 18.63 -25.69 27.74
C GLU A 89 17.59 -26.79 27.44
N ALA A 90 16.68 -26.55 26.48
CA ALA A 90 15.59 -27.47 26.17
C ALA A 90 16.06 -28.78 25.52
N ALA A 91 17.21 -28.79 24.84
CA ALA A 91 17.84 -29.99 24.30
C ALA A 91 18.77 -30.71 25.29
N ALA A 92 19.11 -30.07 26.42
CA ALA A 92 20.22 -30.46 27.30
C ALA A 92 21.55 -30.72 26.57
N ALA A 93 21.76 -30.05 25.43
CA ALA A 93 22.88 -30.27 24.52
C ALA A 93 23.22 -28.98 23.73
N PRO A 94 24.51 -28.64 23.55
CA PRO A 94 24.90 -27.46 22.80
C PRO A 94 24.48 -27.50 21.33
N VAL A 95 24.18 -26.32 20.78
CA VAL A 95 23.97 -26.13 19.34
C VAL A 95 25.31 -26.28 18.60
N ARG A 96 25.33 -27.12 17.56
CA ARG A 96 26.51 -27.37 16.72
C ARG A 96 26.49 -26.53 15.45
N ARG A 97 25.50 -26.76 14.59
CA ARG A 97 25.35 -26.10 13.29
C ARG A 97 24.01 -25.39 13.21
N THR A 98 24.01 -24.18 12.66
CA THR A 98 22.81 -23.39 12.42
C THR A 98 22.59 -23.17 10.93
N VAL A 99 21.34 -23.24 10.47
CA VAL A 99 20.93 -22.73 9.16
C VAL A 99 19.78 -21.77 9.34
N ILE A 100 19.89 -20.58 8.76
CA ILE A 100 18.90 -19.50 8.86
C ILE A 100 18.22 -19.31 7.49
N ALA A 101 16.91 -19.52 7.44
CA ALA A 101 16.09 -19.21 6.29
C ALA A 101 15.93 -17.68 6.16
N VAL A 102 16.25 -17.17 4.96
CA VAL A 102 16.16 -15.77 4.56
C VAL A 102 15.67 -15.68 3.10
N PRO A 103 15.17 -14.53 2.62
CA PRO A 103 14.66 -14.42 1.26
C PRO A 103 15.76 -14.72 0.23
N ALA A 104 15.39 -15.25 -0.93
CA ALA A 104 16.33 -15.49 -2.03
C ALA A 104 17.05 -14.19 -2.45
N ARG A 105 16.29 -13.10 -2.53
CA ARG A 105 16.75 -11.73 -2.84
C ARG A 105 17.31 -10.93 -1.66
N PHE A 106 17.59 -11.59 -0.53
CA PHE A 106 18.28 -10.94 0.60
C PHE A 106 19.69 -10.51 0.16
N GLU A 107 20.01 -9.23 0.32
CA GLU A 107 21.18 -8.60 -0.27
C GLU A 107 22.49 -9.06 0.38
N THR A 108 23.62 -8.96 -0.33
CA THR A 108 24.94 -9.34 0.21
C THR A 108 25.24 -8.67 1.57
N ARG A 109 25.00 -7.37 1.70
CA ARG A 109 25.18 -6.63 2.97
C ARG A 109 24.29 -7.18 4.10
N GLN A 110 23.06 -7.57 3.79
CA GLN A 110 22.10 -8.13 4.77
C GLN A 110 22.51 -9.54 5.21
N ARG A 111 23.02 -10.36 4.27
CA ARG A 111 23.55 -11.69 4.53
C ARG A 111 24.79 -11.64 5.42
N GLU A 112 25.75 -10.78 5.11
CA GLU A 112 26.95 -10.58 5.91
C GLU A 112 26.63 -10.04 7.31
N ALA A 113 25.75 -9.04 7.40
CA ALA A 113 25.26 -8.49 8.67
C ALA A 113 24.60 -9.55 9.56
N LEU A 114 23.74 -10.40 8.99
CA LEU A 114 23.10 -11.49 9.72
C LEU A 114 24.11 -12.56 10.18
N LEU A 115 25.11 -12.89 9.36
CA LEU A 115 26.16 -13.84 9.75
C LEU A 115 27.07 -13.28 10.85
N ARG A 116 27.40 -11.98 10.82
CA ARG A 116 28.07 -11.30 11.94
C ARG A 116 27.23 -11.35 13.22
N ALA A 117 25.93 -11.07 13.12
CA ALA A 117 25.01 -11.16 14.25
C ALA A 117 24.91 -12.59 14.81
N ALA A 118 24.92 -13.62 13.95
CA ALA A 118 24.94 -15.02 14.36
C ALA A 118 26.25 -15.41 15.06
N ALA A 119 27.41 -15.00 14.53
CA ALA A 119 28.70 -15.22 15.18
C ALA A 119 28.79 -14.49 16.54
N ALA A 120 28.31 -13.24 16.64
CA ALA A 120 28.20 -12.51 17.90
C ALA A 120 27.23 -13.18 18.89
N ALA A 121 26.26 -13.95 18.40
CA ALA A 121 25.39 -14.82 19.18
C ALA A 121 26.00 -16.18 19.53
N GLY A 122 27.27 -16.45 19.21
CA GLY A 122 27.94 -17.74 19.42
C GLY A 122 27.34 -18.88 18.58
N LEU A 123 26.91 -18.57 17.36
CA LEU A 123 26.46 -19.53 16.34
C LEU A 123 27.48 -19.56 15.20
N ASP A 124 28.71 -19.99 15.49
CA ASP A 124 29.86 -19.83 14.58
C ASP A 124 29.75 -20.63 13.27
N ASP A 125 29.09 -21.80 13.29
CA ASP A 125 28.75 -22.59 12.09
C ASP A 125 27.32 -22.25 11.61
N ALA A 126 27.08 -20.96 11.31
CA ALA A 126 25.83 -20.47 10.74
C ALA A 126 25.89 -20.39 9.20
N GLY A 127 24.96 -21.07 8.53
CA GLY A 127 24.70 -20.94 7.10
C GLY A 127 23.36 -20.25 6.80
N LEU A 128 23.17 -19.81 5.55
CA LEU A 128 21.91 -19.21 5.09
C LEU A 128 21.25 -20.09 4.02
N LEU A 129 19.91 -20.15 4.04
CA LEU A 129 19.09 -20.87 3.05
C LEU A 129 17.99 -19.93 2.53
N GLY A 130 17.55 -20.11 1.28
CA GLY A 130 16.40 -19.36 0.73
C GLY A 130 15.08 -19.77 1.40
N ASP A 131 14.22 -18.82 1.75
CA ASP A 131 12.92 -19.05 2.42
C ASP A 131 12.04 -20.04 1.61
N SER A 132 11.99 -19.89 0.29
CA SER A 132 11.34 -20.83 -0.64
C SER A 132 11.94 -22.26 -0.63
N LEU A 133 13.27 -22.40 -0.58
CA LEU A 133 13.94 -23.70 -0.47
C LEU A 133 13.73 -24.33 0.91
N ALA A 134 13.71 -23.52 1.97
CA ALA A 134 13.38 -23.94 3.32
C ALA A 134 11.93 -24.42 3.41
N ALA A 135 10.98 -23.70 2.81
CA ALA A 135 9.59 -24.12 2.71
C ALA A 135 9.46 -25.47 1.98
N ALA A 136 10.11 -25.64 0.82
CA ALA A 136 10.06 -26.86 0.03
C ALA A 136 10.70 -28.07 0.73
N GLY A 137 11.83 -27.87 1.41
CA GLY A 137 12.51 -28.89 2.23
C GLY A 137 11.80 -29.19 3.56
N GLY A 138 10.94 -28.29 4.03
CA GLY A 138 10.13 -28.43 5.23
C GLY A 138 8.79 -29.15 5.04
N ARG A 139 8.47 -29.57 3.81
CA ARG A 139 7.24 -30.31 3.50
C ARG A 139 7.18 -31.69 4.19
N PRO A 140 5.99 -32.30 4.34
CA PRO A 140 5.83 -33.71 4.68
C PRO A 140 6.62 -34.63 3.74
N ALA A 141 7.04 -35.80 4.22
CA ALA A 141 7.88 -36.73 3.44
C ALA A 141 7.12 -37.44 2.31
N ASP A 142 5.80 -37.53 2.44
CA ASP A 142 4.81 -38.02 1.49
C ASP A 142 4.32 -36.94 0.50
N ALA A 143 4.78 -35.69 0.64
CA ALA A 143 4.38 -34.61 -0.26
C ALA A 143 4.88 -34.89 -1.70
N PRO A 144 4.04 -34.66 -2.74
CA PRO A 144 4.39 -34.99 -4.12
C PRO A 144 5.75 -34.44 -4.57
N ALA A 145 6.52 -35.30 -5.24
CA ALA A 145 7.78 -34.94 -5.87
C ALA A 145 7.55 -34.24 -7.22
N GLY A 146 8.56 -33.52 -7.70
CA GLY A 146 8.54 -32.83 -8.99
C GLY A 146 8.73 -31.32 -8.88
N LEU A 147 8.33 -30.62 -9.92
CA LEU A 147 8.43 -29.15 -10.03
C LEU A 147 7.27 -28.48 -9.31
N LEU A 148 7.58 -27.51 -8.45
CA LEU A 148 6.63 -26.74 -7.65
C LEU A 148 6.85 -25.25 -7.86
N LEU A 149 5.78 -24.46 -7.75
CA LEU A 149 5.91 -23.02 -7.48
C LEU A 149 5.86 -22.82 -5.97
N ALA A 150 6.95 -22.38 -5.35
CA ALA A 150 6.93 -21.88 -3.98
C ALA A 150 6.50 -20.41 -4.02
N PHE A 151 5.31 -20.12 -3.48
CA PHE A 151 4.72 -18.78 -3.41
C PHE A 151 4.74 -18.31 -1.96
N GLY A 152 5.65 -17.40 -1.65
CA GLY A 152 5.83 -16.77 -0.35
C GLY A 152 5.14 -15.42 -0.31
N MET A 153 4.36 -15.12 0.73
CA MET A 153 3.91 -13.75 0.99
C MET A 153 3.97 -13.47 2.50
N GLY A 154 4.98 -12.68 2.86
CA GLY A 154 5.32 -12.35 4.23
C GLY A 154 4.72 -11.03 4.68
N TYR A 155 5.41 -10.37 5.61
CA TYR A 155 5.04 -9.04 6.08
C TYR A 155 5.44 -7.95 5.09
N THR A 156 6.69 -7.91 4.61
CA THR A 156 7.13 -6.84 3.69
C THR A 156 6.67 -7.03 2.24
N GLY A 157 6.77 -8.24 1.69
CA GLY A 157 6.43 -8.51 0.29
C GLY A 157 6.29 -10.00 -0.02
N PHE A 158 6.34 -10.34 -1.31
CA PHE A 158 6.15 -11.71 -1.82
C PHE A 158 7.38 -12.26 -2.55
N GLU A 159 7.68 -13.56 -2.40
CA GLU A 159 8.79 -14.26 -3.07
C GLU A 159 8.24 -15.45 -3.85
N LEU A 160 8.65 -15.58 -5.10
CA LEU A 160 8.29 -16.66 -5.99
C LEU A 160 9.55 -17.47 -6.31
N ALA A 161 9.44 -18.79 -6.32
CA ALA A 161 10.53 -19.64 -6.78
C ALA A 161 10.00 -20.90 -7.46
N LEU A 162 10.57 -21.25 -8.61
CA LEU A 162 10.37 -22.54 -9.24
C LEU A 162 11.32 -23.56 -8.61
N ILE A 163 10.79 -24.50 -7.84
CA ILE A 163 11.58 -25.48 -7.09
C ILE A 163 11.42 -26.87 -7.70
N ASP A 164 12.53 -27.44 -8.16
CA ASP A 164 12.68 -28.87 -8.40
C ASP A 164 12.84 -29.59 -7.06
N ALA A 165 11.76 -30.24 -6.62
CA ALA A 165 11.67 -31.02 -5.40
C ALA A 165 11.58 -32.53 -5.71
N SER A 166 12.24 -32.97 -6.79
CA SER A 166 12.28 -34.39 -7.22
C SER A 166 13.29 -35.25 -6.46
N GLY A 167 14.26 -34.62 -5.79
CA GLY A 167 15.36 -35.29 -5.08
C GLY A 167 15.47 -34.90 -3.60
N PRO A 168 16.39 -35.54 -2.85
CA PRO A 168 16.57 -35.30 -1.41
C PRO A 168 17.10 -33.89 -1.07
N ARG A 169 17.68 -33.19 -2.07
CA ARG A 169 18.01 -31.76 -1.99
C ARG A 169 17.13 -31.04 -3.01
N CYS A 170 16.23 -30.18 -2.53
CA CYS A 170 15.46 -29.27 -3.38
C CYS A 170 16.39 -28.27 -4.07
N ARG A 171 16.10 -27.90 -5.32
CA ARG A 171 16.87 -26.93 -6.11
C ARG A 171 15.93 -25.90 -6.73
N ALA A 172 16.28 -24.62 -6.61
CA ALA A 172 15.58 -23.56 -7.34
C ALA A 172 16.08 -23.50 -8.80
N LEU A 173 15.14 -23.33 -9.72
CA LEU A 173 15.38 -23.15 -11.16
C LEU A 173 15.29 -21.68 -11.58
N GLY A 174 14.47 -20.89 -10.87
CA GLY A 174 14.27 -19.47 -11.07
C GLY A 174 13.60 -18.83 -9.84
N TYR A 175 13.74 -17.51 -9.71
CA TYR A 175 13.22 -16.71 -8.61
C TYR A 175 12.61 -15.41 -9.14
N ASP A 176 11.57 -14.92 -8.46
CA ASP A 176 11.01 -13.59 -8.67
C ASP A 176 10.42 -13.04 -7.35
N GLY A 177 9.96 -11.79 -7.33
CA GLY A 177 9.15 -11.22 -6.24
C GLY A 177 9.63 -9.85 -5.74
N GLU A 178 8.75 -9.17 -5.01
CA GLU A 178 8.89 -7.75 -4.69
C GLU A 178 9.05 -7.46 -3.19
N THR A 179 9.74 -6.37 -2.85
CA THR A 179 10.00 -5.90 -1.48
C THR A 179 8.79 -5.26 -0.81
N SER A 180 7.80 -4.87 -1.60
CA SER A 180 6.43 -4.49 -1.21
C SER A 180 5.41 -5.54 -1.71
N GLY A 181 4.12 -5.25 -1.52
CA GLY A 181 3.02 -6.15 -1.85
C GLY A 181 2.79 -7.21 -0.76
N GLY A 182 3.16 -6.90 0.48
CA GLY A 182 3.11 -7.82 1.61
C GLY A 182 1.96 -7.52 2.59
N GLY A 183 1.98 -8.26 3.70
CA GLY A 183 1.04 -8.04 4.80
C GLY A 183 1.08 -6.65 5.42
N ALA A 184 2.20 -5.92 5.33
CA ALA A 184 2.38 -4.56 5.83
C ALA A 184 1.63 -3.53 4.97
N ASP A 185 1.68 -3.68 3.64
CA ASP A 185 0.93 -2.83 2.71
C ASP A 185 -0.58 -3.07 2.87
N LEU A 186 -0.98 -4.34 3.03
CA LEU A 186 -2.37 -4.67 3.33
C LEU A 186 -2.81 -4.15 4.71
N ASP A 187 -1.95 -4.20 5.74
CA ASP A 187 -2.24 -3.59 7.04
C ASP A 187 -2.39 -2.06 6.93
N ALA A 188 -1.58 -1.39 6.10
CA ALA A 188 -1.71 0.04 5.84
C ALA A 188 -3.01 0.38 5.10
N LEU A 189 -3.38 -0.40 4.09
CA LEU A 189 -4.64 -0.26 3.35
C LEU A 189 -5.87 -0.51 4.24
N VAL A 190 -5.84 -1.54 5.08
CA VAL A 190 -6.91 -1.85 6.03
C VAL A 190 -6.97 -0.79 7.14
N ALA A 191 -5.83 -0.32 7.66
CA ALA A 191 -5.78 0.79 8.60
C ALA A 191 -6.39 2.07 8.01
N ARG A 192 -6.11 2.35 6.73
CA ARG A 192 -6.67 3.49 6.01
C ARG A 192 -8.17 3.38 5.85
N TRP A 193 -8.65 2.26 5.32
CA TRP A 193 -10.07 1.95 5.19
C TRP A 193 -10.80 2.05 6.55
N TYR A 194 -10.19 1.55 7.62
CA TYR A 194 -10.74 1.62 8.96
C TYR A 194 -10.82 3.05 9.52
N LEU A 195 -9.87 3.93 9.19
CA LEU A 195 -9.98 5.35 9.51
C LEU A 195 -11.08 6.02 8.69
N ASP A 196 -11.16 5.77 7.38
CA ASP A 196 -12.17 6.36 6.51
C ASP A 196 -13.61 5.96 6.90
N THR A 197 -13.84 4.72 7.37
CA THR A 197 -15.16 4.28 7.88
C THR A 197 -15.60 4.97 9.18
N ARG A 198 -14.69 5.64 9.90
CA ARG A 198 -15.01 6.40 11.13
C ARG A 198 -15.44 7.85 10.88
N GLY A 199 -15.36 8.33 9.65
CA GLY A 199 -15.77 9.68 9.26
C GLY A 199 -14.75 10.78 9.60
N GLU A 200 -15.05 12.01 9.17
CA GLU A 200 -14.11 13.14 9.15
C GLU A 200 -13.71 13.65 10.56
N ASP A 201 -14.51 13.38 11.60
CA ASP A 201 -14.20 13.69 13.00
C ASP A 201 -13.15 12.75 13.63
N ALA A 202 -12.80 11.65 12.95
CA ALA A 202 -11.79 10.72 13.42
C ALA A 202 -10.38 11.34 13.32
N ARG A 203 -9.95 12.00 14.39
CA ARG A 203 -8.57 12.53 14.50
C ARG A 203 -7.56 11.43 14.14
N PRO A 204 -6.56 11.72 13.28
CA PRO A 204 -5.53 10.75 12.95
C PRO A 204 -4.77 10.33 14.22
N PRO A 205 -4.21 9.11 14.27
CA PRO A 205 -3.43 8.65 15.41
C PRO A 205 -2.27 9.62 15.71
N ALA A 206 -2.24 10.16 16.93
CA ALA A 206 -1.20 11.07 17.37
C ALA A 206 -0.07 10.29 18.05
N GLY A 207 1.13 10.30 17.44
CA GLY A 207 2.33 9.67 17.97
C GLY A 207 2.43 8.15 17.76
N GLU A 208 3.63 7.62 17.94
CA GLU A 208 4.01 6.23 17.65
C GLU A 208 3.08 5.20 18.32
N ALA A 209 2.75 5.39 19.60
CA ALA A 209 1.92 4.45 20.35
C ALA A 209 0.50 4.31 19.76
N ALA A 210 -0.08 5.40 19.26
CA ALA A 210 -1.40 5.38 18.63
C ALA A 210 -1.34 4.70 17.25
N TRP A 211 -0.29 4.98 16.46
CA TRP A 211 -0.05 4.32 15.18
C TRP A 211 0.20 2.81 15.32
N ARG A 212 0.98 2.38 16.32
CA ARG A 212 1.22 0.94 16.60
C ARG A 212 -0.07 0.20 16.95
N ARG A 213 -0.95 0.81 17.76
CA ARG A 213 -2.28 0.27 18.08
C ARG A 213 -3.18 0.18 16.86
N LEU A 214 -3.17 1.19 15.98
CA LEU A 214 -3.94 1.13 14.73
C LEU A 214 -3.43 0.03 13.80
N ARG A 215 -2.11 -0.11 13.63
CA ARG A 215 -1.50 -1.19 12.83
C ARG A 215 -1.85 -2.57 13.37
N GLN A 216 -1.83 -2.74 14.69
CA GLN A 216 -2.25 -3.99 15.34
C GLN A 216 -3.74 -4.29 15.06
N ALA A 217 -4.62 -3.31 15.28
CA ALA A 217 -6.05 -3.46 14.98
C ALA A 217 -6.31 -3.75 13.49
N ALA A 218 -5.55 -3.15 12.57
CA ALA A 218 -5.66 -3.43 11.14
C ALA A 218 -5.21 -4.85 10.79
N GLU A 219 -4.13 -5.34 11.42
CA GLU A 219 -3.69 -6.73 11.27
C GLU A 219 -4.73 -7.72 11.83
N ASP A 220 -5.40 -7.37 12.92
CA ASP A 220 -6.49 -8.18 13.50
C ASP A 220 -7.74 -8.20 12.61
N ILE A 221 -8.10 -7.06 12.00
CA ILE A 221 -9.14 -6.99 10.96
C ILE A 221 -8.77 -7.86 9.76
N LYS A 222 -7.56 -7.72 9.23
CA LYS A 222 -7.04 -8.53 8.12
C LYS A 222 -7.11 -10.03 8.43
N ARG A 223 -6.64 -10.44 9.62
CA ARG A 223 -6.66 -11.84 10.08
C ARG A 223 -8.08 -12.39 10.14
N ALA A 224 -8.99 -11.67 10.79
CA ALA A 224 -10.37 -12.09 10.99
C ALA A 224 -11.13 -12.18 9.65
N LEU A 225 -11.05 -11.16 8.80
CA LEU A 225 -11.70 -11.18 7.48
C LEU A 225 -11.12 -12.26 6.56
N ALA A 226 -9.81 -12.52 6.62
CA ALA A 226 -9.19 -13.64 5.90
C ALA A 226 -9.58 -15.03 6.44
N ALA A 227 -10.08 -15.12 7.67
CA ALA A 227 -10.65 -16.32 8.27
C ALA A 227 -12.17 -16.45 8.05
N GLY A 228 -12.83 -15.43 7.49
CA GLY A 228 -14.28 -15.36 7.33
C GLY A 228 -15.05 -14.80 8.54
N ASP A 229 -14.35 -14.32 9.56
CA ASP A 229 -14.94 -13.73 10.76
C ASP A 229 -15.47 -12.31 10.48
N THR A 230 -16.75 -12.08 10.77
CA THR A 230 -17.40 -10.77 10.65
C THR A 230 -17.51 -10.01 11.99
N ARG A 231 -17.12 -10.62 13.12
CA ARG A 231 -17.24 -10.03 14.46
C ARG A 231 -15.86 -9.89 15.10
N ILE A 232 -15.23 -8.75 14.88
CA ILE A 232 -13.79 -8.58 15.07
C ILE A 232 -13.53 -7.78 16.35
N ALA A 233 -12.90 -8.41 17.34
CA ALA A 233 -12.44 -7.72 18.55
C ALA A 233 -11.14 -6.96 18.26
N LEU A 234 -11.08 -5.69 18.67
CA LEU A 234 -9.94 -4.79 18.43
C LEU A 234 -9.40 -4.29 19.79
N PRO A 235 -8.69 -5.15 20.54
CA PRO A 235 -8.33 -4.89 21.94
C PRO A 235 -7.41 -3.68 22.11
N ASP A 236 -6.42 -3.50 21.23
CA ASP A 236 -5.44 -2.41 21.26
C ASP A 236 -6.04 -1.00 21.13
N ILE A 237 -7.27 -0.91 20.62
CA ILE A 237 -8.03 0.34 20.50
C ILE A 237 -9.35 0.32 21.29
N GLY A 238 -9.58 -0.71 22.12
CA GLY A 238 -10.76 -0.84 22.98
C GLY A 238 -12.09 -0.80 22.22
N ARG A 239 -12.17 -1.52 21.09
CA ARG A 239 -13.35 -1.52 20.20
C ARG A 239 -13.67 -2.93 19.71
N ARG A 240 -14.83 -3.04 19.06
CA ARG A 240 -15.23 -4.15 18.20
C ARG A 240 -15.67 -3.56 16.86
N LEU A 241 -15.41 -4.29 15.79
CA LEU A 241 -15.93 -4.04 14.45
C LEU A 241 -16.84 -5.21 14.08
N ASP A 242 -18.13 -4.93 13.88
CA ASP A 242 -19.04 -5.86 13.24
C ASP A 242 -19.03 -5.51 11.74
N ALA A 243 -18.30 -6.32 10.95
CA ALA A 243 -18.09 -6.12 9.53
C ALA A 243 -19.34 -6.53 8.74
N ASP A 244 -19.91 -5.59 7.99
CA ASP A 244 -20.99 -5.86 7.05
C ASP A 244 -20.47 -6.36 5.69
N ARG A 245 -21.38 -6.60 4.74
CA ARG A 245 -21.01 -7.02 3.38
C ARG A 245 -20.10 -6.02 2.68
N ALA A 246 -20.31 -4.71 2.88
CA ALA A 246 -19.48 -3.67 2.27
C ALA A 246 -18.05 -3.66 2.81
N ALA A 247 -17.85 -3.98 4.10
CA ALA A 247 -16.54 -4.16 4.73
C ALA A 247 -15.82 -5.40 4.19
N VAL A 248 -16.52 -6.53 4.06
CA VAL A 248 -15.98 -7.78 3.46
C VAL A 248 -15.59 -7.53 2.00
N ASP A 249 -16.46 -6.91 1.20
CA ASP A 249 -16.19 -6.59 -0.21
C ASP A 249 -15.03 -5.60 -0.36
N ALA A 250 -14.88 -4.63 0.56
CA ALA A 250 -13.76 -3.70 0.58
C ALA A 250 -12.43 -4.42 0.85
N PHE A 251 -12.38 -5.28 1.88
CA PHE A 251 -11.21 -6.10 2.15
C PHE A 251 -10.85 -7.01 0.96
N GLY A 252 -11.85 -7.65 0.34
CA GLY A 252 -11.67 -8.46 -0.86
C GLY A 252 -11.00 -7.69 -1.99
N ARG A 253 -11.44 -6.46 -2.28
CA ARG A 253 -10.79 -5.59 -3.29
C ARG A 253 -9.35 -5.22 -2.93
N LEU A 254 -9.08 -4.87 -1.68
CA LEU A 254 -7.73 -4.50 -1.21
C LEU A 254 -6.75 -5.69 -1.33
N ALA A 255 -7.17 -6.88 -0.91
CA ALA A 255 -6.37 -8.09 -1.03
C ALA A 255 -6.18 -8.52 -2.49
N ALA A 256 -7.24 -8.44 -3.31
CA ALA A 256 -7.20 -8.84 -4.72
C ALA A 256 -6.17 -8.04 -5.55
N GLY A 257 -5.99 -6.74 -5.29
CA GLY A 257 -4.98 -5.94 -6.01
C GLY A 257 -3.55 -6.47 -5.80
N LEU A 258 -3.18 -6.79 -4.55
CA LEU A 258 -1.86 -7.34 -4.22
C LEU A 258 -1.69 -8.76 -4.79
N VAL A 259 -2.70 -9.61 -4.62
CA VAL A 259 -2.68 -11.01 -5.11
C VAL A 259 -2.60 -11.06 -6.64
N THR A 260 -3.35 -10.20 -7.35
CA THR A 260 -3.33 -10.16 -8.82
C THR A 260 -1.95 -9.82 -9.35
N THR A 261 -1.28 -8.84 -8.76
CA THR A 261 0.09 -8.45 -9.14
C THR A 261 1.09 -9.59 -8.90
N ALA A 262 1.02 -10.23 -7.72
CA ALA A 262 1.90 -11.36 -7.39
C ALA A 262 1.63 -12.59 -8.28
N MET A 263 0.38 -12.87 -8.63
CA MET A 263 0.03 -13.97 -9.54
C MET A 263 0.46 -13.72 -10.98
N ALA A 264 0.34 -12.49 -11.49
CA ALA A 264 0.84 -12.16 -12.83
C ALA A 264 2.37 -12.34 -12.94
N ARG A 265 3.12 -12.07 -11.87
CA ARG A 265 4.56 -12.39 -11.76
C ARG A 265 4.82 -13.89 -11.69
N ALA A 266 3.96 -14.65 -11.01
CA ALA A 266 4.03 -16.11 -10.98
C ALA A 266 3.77 -16.75 -12.35
N ASP A 267 2.76 -16.27 -13.08
CA ASP A 267 2.47 -16.72 -14.45
C ASP A 267 3.70 -16.46 -15.36
N ALA A 268 4.27 -15.25 -15.33
CA ALA A 268 5.47 -14.91 -16.10
C ALA A 268 6.69 -15.79 -15.76
N LEU A 269 6.96 -16.03 -14.46
CA LEU A 269 8.07 -16.90 -14.02
C LEU A 269 7.87 -18.35 -14.48
N VAL A 270 6.63 -18.85 -14.49
CA VAL A 270 6.29 -20.20 -15.00
C VAL A 270 6.50 -20.27 -16.51
N ASP A 271 6.11 -19.24 -17.26
CA ASP A 271 6.29 -19.18 -18.72
C ASP A 271 7.76 -19.12 -19.14
N GLU A 272 8.63 -18.43 -18.37
CA GLU A 272 10.08 -18.38 -18.62
C GLU A 272 10.76 -19.77 -18.58
N LEU A 273 10.23 -20.72 -17.81
CA LEU A 273 10.74 -22.11 -17.79
C LEU A 273 10.35 -22.92 -19.04
N GLY A 274 9.31 -22.48 -19.75
CA GLY A 274 8.73 -23.15 -20.91
C GLY A 274 7.85 -24.34 -20.56
N GLY A 275 6.67 -24.40 -21.20
CA GLY A 275 5.67 -25.46 -21.03
C GLY A 275 4.58 -25.14 -20.00
N GLY A 276 4.53 -23.91 -19.48
CA GLY A 276 3.40 -23.39 -18.71
C GLY A 276 3.07 -24.13 -17.42
N TRP A 277 1.86 -23.87 -16.92
CA TRP A 277 1.34 -24.44 -15.67
C TRP A 277 1.20 -25.96 -15.67
N ASP A 278 1.06 -26.60 -16.83
CA ASP A 278 0.97 -28.07 -16.99
C ASP A 278 2.18 -28.83 -16.41
N ARG A 279 3.34 -28.17 -16.32
CA ARG A 279 4.56 -28.75 -15.72
C ARG A 279 4.64 -28.58 -14.21
N ILE A 280 3.81 -27.72 -13.62
CA ILE A 280 3.80 -27.40 -12.20
C ILE A 280 2.95 -28.44 -11.46
N ARG A 281 3.56 -29.25 -10.59
CA ARG A 281 2.87 -30.28 -9.80
C ARG A 281 2.07 -29.73 -8.63
N GLY A 282 2.27 -28.46 -8.28
CA GLY A 282 1.49 -27.74 -7.29
C GLY A 282 2.14 -26.44 -6.85
N VAL A 283 1.35 -25.61 -6.17
CA VAL A 283 1.79 -24.37 -5.52
C VAL A 283 1.96 -24.62 -4.03
N LEU A 284 3.14 -24.30 -3.49
CA LEU A 284 3.41 -24.30 -2.05
C LEU A 284 3.31 -22.87 -1.51
N LEU A 285 2.21 -22.55 -0.84
CA LEU A 285 2.00 -21.26 -0.18
C LEU A 285 2.78 -21.22 1.15
N TYR A 286 3.58 -20.20 1.39
CA TYR A 286 4.28 -19.99 2.66
C TYR A 286 4.30 -18.51 3.10
N GLY A 287 4.49 -18.27 4.40
CA GLY A 287 4.33 -16.93 4.98
C GLY A 287 2.86 -16.57 5.28
N GLY A 288 2.66 -15.68 6.25
CA GLY A 288 1.35 -15.45 6.88
C GLY A 288 0.28 -14.84 5.97
N SER A 289 0.65 -14.15 4.89
CA SER A 289 -0.30 -13.52 3.96
C SER A 289 -0.55 -14.35 2.70
N ALA A 290 0.22 -15.41 2.45
CA ALA A 290 0.09 -16.22 1.22
C ALA A 290 -1.23 -16.98 1.14
N ALA A 291 -1.95 -17.14 2.25
CA ALA A 291 -3.30 -17.68 2.27
C ALA A 291 -4.28 -16.91 1.35
N LEU A 292 -4.06 -15.60 1.16
CA LEU A 292 -4.86 -14.73 0.28
C LEU A 292 -4.73 -15.08 -1.20
N ALA A 293 -3.61 -15.71 -1.60
CA ALA A 293 -3.38 -16.12 -2.98
C ALA A 293 -3.92 -17.53 -3.31
N ALA A 294 -4.57 -18.21 -2.36
CA ALA A 294 -4.95 -19.61 -2.51
C ALA A 294 -5.90 -19.87 -3.69
N ASP A 295 -6.99 -19.10 -3.80
CA ASP A 295 -8.00 -19.30 -4.85
C ASP A 295 -7.44 -18.86 -6.21
N ALA A 296 -6.68 -17.76 -6.23
CA ALA A 296 -6.00 -17.28 -7.43
C ALA A 296 -4.96 -18.29 -7.95
N ALA A 297 -4.20 -18.94 -7.07
CA ALA A 297 -3.31 -20.03 -7.43
C ALA A 297 -4.08 -21.29 -7.88
N ALA A 298 -5.16 -21.67 -7.20
CA ALA A 298 -5.98 -22.84 -7.53
C ALA A 298 -6.65 -22.71 -8.91
N SER A 299 -6.99 -21.49 -9.33
CA SER A 299 -7.54 -21.21 -10.67
C SER A 299 -6.62 -21.59 -11.84
N ARG A 300 -5.34 -21.91 -11.59
CA ARG A 300 -4.40 -22.43 -12.59
C ARG A 300 -4.52 -23.95 -12.80
N GLY A 301 -5.47 -24.61 -12.14
CA GLY A 301 -5.73 -26.05 -12.28
C GLY A 301 -4.73 -26.96 -11.56
N VAL A 302 -3.84 -26.39 -10.73
CA VAL A 302 -2.79 -27.13 -10.02
C VAL A 302 -3.09 -27.23 -8.51
N PRO A 303 -2.70 -28.32 -7.82
CA PRO A 303 -2.91 -28.46 -6.38
C PRO A 303 -2.23 -27.36 -5.57
N VAL A 304 -2.95 -26.75 -4.63
CA VAL A 304 -2.42 -25.71 -3.73
C VAL A 304 -2.24 -26.28 -2.32
N THR A 305 -1.01 -26.26 -1.82
CA THR A 305 -0.67 -26.71 -0.46
C THR A 305 -0.22 -25.52 0.39
N ARG A 306 -0.83 -25.32 1.57
CA ARG A 306 -0.32 -24.37 2.56
C ARG A 306 0.78 -25.03 3.40
N ALA A 307 1.97 -24.44 3.42
CA ALA A 307 3.05 -24.86 4.29
C ALA A 307 2.66 -24.64 5.77
N SER A 308 3.07 -25.53 6.66
CA SER A 308 2.88 -25.32 8.10
C SER A 308 3.72 -24.13 8.59
N ALA A 309 3.30 -23.48 9.68
CA ALA A 309 4.06 -22.39 10.32
C ALA A 309 5.47 -22.81 10.80
N ARG A 310 5.78 -24.12 10.79
CA ARG A 310 7.08 -24.69 11.15
C ARG A 310 7.94 -25.07 9.93
N ALA A 311 7.41 -24.99 8.70
CA ALA A 311 8.04 -25.54 7.51
C ALA A 311 9.42 -24.94 7.23
N LEU A 312 9.57 -23.61 7.26
CA LEU A 312 10.85 -22.95 6.97
C LEU A 312 11.93 -23.37 7.97
N ALA A 313 11.64 -23.31 9.28
CA ALA A 313 12.56 -23.75 10.31
C ALA A 313 12.91 -25.26 10.21
N LEU A 314 11.94 -26.11 9.86
CA LEU A 314 12.17 -27.55 9.66
C LEU A 314 13.02 -27.83 8.40
N GLY A 315 12.79 -27.11 7.31
CA GLY A 315 13.60 -27.23 6.09
C GLY A 315 15.03 -26.74 6.29
N ALA A 316 15.22 -25.65 7.04
CA ALA A 316 16.53 -25.19 7.46
C ALA A 316 17.25 -26.23 8.34
N LEU A 317 16.56 -26.84 9.31
CA LEU A 317 17.12 -27.92 10.15
C LEU A 317 17.54 -29.14 9.33
N ARG A 318 16.69 -29.56 8.39
CA ARG A 318 17.01 -30.66 7.46
C ARG A 318 18.21 -30.31 6.56
N HIS A 319 18.32 -29.08 6.11
CA HIS A 319 19.47 -28.60 5.35
C HIS A 319 20.77 -28.62 6.17
N ALA A 320 20.72 -28.21 7.44
CA ALA A 320 21.87 -28.25 8.36
C ALA A 320 22.44 -29.67 8.53
N ALA A 321 21.58 -30.68 8.49
CA ALA A 321 21.96 -32.08 8.62
C ALA A 321 22.48 -32.73 7.31
N LEU A 322 22.13 -32.16 6.15
CA LEU A 322 22.56 -32.69 4.84
C LEU A 322 24.00 -32.32 4.48
N ASP A 323 24.60 -31.36 5.18
CA ASP A 323 25.88 -30.77 4.83
C ASP A 323 26.93 -30.99 5.97
N PRO A 324 28.04 -31.71 5.73
CA PRO A 324 28.89 -32.29 6.79
C PRO A 324 29.93 -31.31 7.39
N GLY A 325 29.65 -30.01 7.40
CA GLY A 325 30.48 -28.98 8.04
C GLY A 325 31.90 -28.81 7.44
N PRO A 326 32.78 -28.01 8.08
CA PRO A 326 34.07 -27.62 7.50
C PRO A 326 35.14 -28.73 7.44
N GLY A 327 34.84 -29.94 7.94
CA GLY A 327 35.80 -31.03 8.12
C GLY A 327 36.09 -31.88 6.88
N ALA A 328 35.34 -31.71 5.80
CA ALA A 328 35.45 -32.53 4.59
C ALA A 328 35.66 -31.67 3.34
N GLY A 329 36.94 -31.48 2.96
CA GLY A 329 37.35 -31.05 1.63
C GLY A 329 36.79 -29.72 1.13
N ARG A 330 37.51 -28.61 1.37
CA ARG A 330 37.32 -27.37 0.62
C ARG A 330 37.63 -27.57 -0.87
N THR A 331 36.64 -27.95 -1.66
CA THR A 331 36.57 -27.60 -3.08
C THR A 331 35.55 -26.49 -3.25
N ALA A 332 36.03 -25.32 -3.68
CA ALA A 332 35.15 -24.23 -4.08
C ALA A 332 34.42 -24.67 -5.37
N ALA A 333 33.19 -25.17 -5.22
CA ALA A 333 32.29 -25.41 -6.33
C ALA A 333 31.84 -24.05 -6.89
N SER A 334 32.67 -23.49 -7.77
CA SER A 334 32.43 -22.22 -8.42
C SER A 334 31.09 -22.23 -9.16
N ALA A 335 30.15 -21.38 -8.71
CA ALA A 335 28.95 -21.05 -9.45
C ALA A 335 29.23 -20.01 -10.56
N THR A 336 30.38 -20.10 -11.25
CA THR A 336 30.60 -19.43 -12.54
C THR A 336 29.88 -20.19 -13.64
N GLY A 337 28.55 -20.27 -13.52
CA GLY A 337 27.66 -20.98 -14.42
C GLY A 337 26.97 -20.04 -15.40
N ARG A 338 27.71 -19.55 -16.40
CA ARG A 338 27.22 -18.79 -17.57
C ARG A 338 26.32 -17.58 -17.25
N THR A 339 26.94 -16.41 -17.24
CA THR A 339 26.28 -15.17 -17.68
C THR A 339 25.86 -15.33 -19.16
N GLY A 340 24.69 -15.92 -19.39
CA GLY A 340 23.99 -15.75 -20.66
C GLY A 340 23.62 -14.29 -20.78
N THR A 341 24.15 -13.61 -21.79
CA THR A 341 23.76 -12.24 -22.14
C THR A 341 22.34 -12.25 -22.70
N ALA A 342 21.36 -12.40 -21.81
CA ALA A 342 19.99 -12.03 -22.10
C ALA A 342 19.95 -10.51 -22.20
N THR A 343 20.05 -9.99 -23.42
CA THR A 343 19.69 -8.60 -23.76
C THR A 343 18.18 -8.43 -23.64
N GLY A 344 17.65 -8.61 -22.44
CA GLY A 344 16.33 -8.15 -22.06
C GLY A 344 16.36 -6.62 -22.09
N ARG A 345 15.61 -6.02 -23.01
CA ARG A 345 15.42 -4.57 -23.03
C ARG A 345 14.90 -4.15 -21.67
N THR A 346 15.66 -3.32 -20.95
CA THR A 346 15.13 -2.49 -19.87
C THR A 346 14.17 -1.48 -20.48
N THR A 347 12.96 -1.94 -20.81
CA THR A 347 11.82 -1.07 -21.02
C THR A 347 11.54 -0.45 -19.66
N PRO A 348 11.67 0.88 -19.47
CA PRO A 348 11.27 1.50 -18.22
C PRO A 348 9.78 1.18 -18.04
N LEU A 349 9.46 0.44 -16.98
CA LEU A 349 8.07 0.16 -16.66
C LEU A 349 7.40 1.49 -16.35
N ARG A 350 6.36 1.77 -17.14
CA ARG A 350 5.46 2.91 -17.02
C ARG A 350 5.03 3.03 -15.56
N THR A 351 5.12 4.23 -15.00
CA THR A 351 4.72 4.55 -13.63
C THR A 351 3.31 4.03 -13.36
N VAL A 352 3.19 3.15 -12.36
CA VAL A 352 1.91 2.84 -11.73
C VAL A 352 1.50 4.10 -10.95
N PRO A 353 0.24 4.57 -11.05
CA PRO A 353 -0.14 5.86 -10.47
C PRO A 353 -0.06 5.86 -8.93
N ASP A 354 0.45 6.95 -8.37
CA ASP A 354 0.52 7.18 -6.93
C ASP A 354 -0.87 7.25 -6.28
N LEU A 355 -0.97 6.66 -5.08
CA LEU A 355 -1.94 7.07 -4.07
C LEU A 355 -1.18 7.78 -2.93
N PRO A 356 -1.66 8.95 -2.46
CA PRO A 356 -0.81 9.88 -1.72
C PRO A 356 -0.48 9.43 -0.29
N SER A 357 0.82 9.41 0.03
CA SER A 357 1.35 9.45 1.40
C SER A 357 1.05 10.81 2.04
N ALA A 358 1.03 10.89 3.41
CA ALA A 358 0.45 12.05 4.09
C ALA A 358 0.62 12.22 5.67
N ALA A 359 1.48 13.09 6.26
CA ALA A 359 1.37 13.72 7.60
C ALA A 359 2.43 14.84 7.93
N ASP A 360 2.00 16.11 7.83
CA ASP A 360 2.34 17.25 8.70
C ASP A 360 3.75 17.90 8.59
N ARG A 361 3.86 19.24 8.54
CA ARG A 361 3.81 20.23 9.65
C ARG A 361 4.84 20.04 10.78
N SER A 362 5.56 21.13 11.04
CA SER A 362 6.00 21.60 12.37
C SER A 362 5.88 23.16 12.36
N GLY A 363 5.82 23.90 13.47
CA GLY A 363 5.75 23.60 14.91
C GLY A 363 5.64 24.92 15.70
N ASN A 364 4.90 24.93 16.82
CA ASN A 364 4.63 26.11 17.68
C ASN A 364 5.71 26.26 18.79
N PRO A 365 5.90 27.41 19.50
CA PRO A 365 5.28 27.51 20.84
C PRO A 365 5.01 28.92 21.48
N ALA A 366 3.80 29.05 22.06
CA ALA A 366 3.49 29.40 23.48
C ALA A 366 3.70 30.80 24.16
N ALA A 367 2.85 31.01 25.20
CA ALA A 367 2.81 32.00 26.30
C ALA A 367 2.10 33.37 26.07
N GLY A 368 1.25 33.91 26.97
CA GLY A 368 0.63 33.35 28.20
C GLY A 368 -0.12 34.40 29.07
N ARG A 369 -0.84 33.92 30.12
CA ARG A 369 -1.28 34.60 31.37
C ARG A 369 -2.50 35.58 31.45
N THR A 370 -3.44 35.18 32.33
CA THR A 370 -4.17 35.94 33.40
C THR A 370 -5.12 37.10 33.10
N GLY A 371 -6.32 37.05 33.71
CA GLY A 371 -7.08 38.25 34.13
C GLY A 371 -8.61 38.13 34.15
N ASN A 372 -9.22 38.12 35.34
CA ASN A 372 -10.61 38.53 35.59
C ASN A 372 -10.52 39.57 36.74
N PRO A 373 -11.22 40.73 36.68
CA PRO A 373 -12.53 40.78 37.35
C PRO A 373 -13.59 41.75 36.76
N ALA A 374 -14.86 41.37 36.95
CA ALA A 374 -16.01 42.17 37.43
C ALA A 374 -16.63 43.36 36.64
N ALA A 375 -17.98 43.26 36.50
CA ALA A 375 -19.00 44.34 36.53
C ALA A 375 -18.99 45.39 35.38
N THR A 376 -20.08 46.00 34.89
CA THR A 376 -21.54 46.08 35.14
C THR A 376 -22.24 46.18 33.75
N GLY A 377 -23.51 45.91 33.45
CA GLY A 377 -24.76 45.71 34.19
C GLY A 377 -25.93 46.39 33.43
N ARG A 378 -27.17 45.85 33.51
CA ARG A 378 -28.46 46.42 32.97
C ARG A 378 -28.63 46.40 31.43
N THR A 379 -29.81 46.23 30.81
CA THR A 379 -31.20 45.93 31.25
C THR A 379 -32.07 45.44 30.07
N ALA A 380 -33.08 44.59 30.37
CA ALA A 380 -34.48 44.58 29.89
C ALA A 380 -34.78 44.69 28.36
N SER A 381 -35.41 43.68 27.74
CA SER A 381 -36.87 43.57 27.43
C SER A 381 -37.26 44.29 26.11
N ASP A 382 -38.20 43.88 25.25
CA ASP A 382 -39.44 43.08 25.41
C ASP A 382 -39.81 42.23 24.17
N GLN A 383 -40.79 41.34 24.36
CA GLN A 383 -41.65 40.65 23.37
C GLN A 383 -43.12 40.78 23.88
N PRO A 384 -44.18 40.34 23.15
CA PRO A 384 -44.31 40.00 21.74
C PRO A 384 -45.25 41.05 21.05
N PRO A 385 -46.57 40.89 20.74
CA PRO A 385 -47.42 39.74 20.39
C PRO A 385 -47.64 39.63 18.85
N ALA A 386 -48.75 39.03 18.41
CA ALA A 386 -49.19 38.90 17.02
C ALA A 386 -50.72 39.07 16.90
N ALA A 387 -51.26 39.43 15.73
CA ALA A 387 -52.66 39.20 15.32
C ALA A 387 -52.90 39.50 13.83
N GLY A 388 -53.87 38.81 13.21
CA GLY A 388 -54.67 39.37 12.08
C GLY A 388 -54.53 38.73 10.69
N ARG A 389 -55.46 37.83 10.34
CA ARG A 389 -55.96 37.67 8.95
C ARG A 389 -57.12 38.67 8.74
N PRO A 390 -57.26 39.27 7.55
CA PRO A 390 -58.18 38.75 6.52
C PRO A 390 -57.48 38.72 5.14
N GLY A 391 -57.98 38.24 4.01
CA GLY A 391 -59.33 37.97 3.52
C GLY A 391 -59.30 38.35 2.02
N ASN A 392 -59.56 37.38 1.14
CA ASN A 392 -59.34 37.51 -0.32
C ASN A 392 -60.46 38.31 -1.01
N PRO A 393 -60.18 38.99 -2.14
CA PRO A 393 -61.07 38.80 -3.29
C PRO A 393 -60.37 38.59 -4.65
N ALA A 394 -61.09 37.86 -5.51
CA ALA A 394 -60.73 37.37 -6.84
C ALA A 394 -60.21 38.40 -7.86
N GLY A 395 -59.43 37.93 -8.85
CA GLY A 395 -59.03 38.73 -10.02
C GLY A 395 -58.12 38.03 -11.04
N THR A 396 -58.70 37.15 -11.87
CA THR A 396 -58.31 36.85 -13.28
C THR A 396 -56.84 36.99 -13.76
N GLY A 397 -56.22 35.89 -14.19
CA GLY A 397 -54.99 35.95 -15.00
C GLY A 397 -54.42 34.59 -15.42
N ARG A 398 -54.72 34.13 -16.65
CA ARG A 398 -54.11 32.93 -17.25
C ARG A 398 -52.77 33.29 -17.91
N THR A 399 -51.68 32.64 -17.51
CA THR A 399 -50.61 32.15 -18.41
C THR A 399 -50.01 30.88 -17.81
N GLY A 400 -49.60 29.94 -18.66
CA GLY A 400 -49.38 28.55 -18.23
C GLY A 400 -48.02 28.31 -17.55
N SER A 401 -48.06 27.60 -16.43
CA SER A 401 -46.93 26.73 -16.04
C SER A 401 -46.99 25.45 -16.89
N PRO A 402 -45.85 24.90 -17.36
CA PRO A 402 -45.86 23.62 -18.03
C PRO A 402 -46.35 22.54 -17.06
N SER A 403 -47.31 21.74 -17.52
CA SER A 403 -47.79 20.57 -16.80
C SER A 403 -46.59 19.69 -16.44
N ALA A 404 -46.35 19.49 -15.15
CA ALA A 404 -45.60 18.33 -14.70
C ALA A 404 -46.44 17.10 -15.07
N SER A 405 -46.19 16.55 -16.26
CA SER A 405 -46.68 15.24 -16.63
C SER A 405 -46.16 14.29 -15.56
N GLY A 406 -47.05 13.83 -14.69
CA GLY A 406 -46.76 12.72 -13.81
C GLY A 406 -46.38 11.56 -14.70
N SER A 407 -45.08 11.29 -14.81
CA SER A 407 -44.63 9.97 -15.21
C SER A 407 -45.26 9.06 -14.19
N ALA A 408 -46.25 8.27 -14.61
CA ALA A 408 -46.65 7.12 -13.84
C ALA A 408 -45.36 6.39 -13.48
N VAL A 409 -45.20 6.07 -12.21
CA VAL A 409 -44.21 5.05 -11.82
C VAL A 409 -44.59 3.85 -12.67
N PRO A 410 -43.71 3.34 -13.54
CA PRO A 410 -44.04 2.13 -14.28
C PRO A 410 -44.36 1.07 -13.23
N ASP A 411 -45.48 0.37 -13.41
CA ASP A 411 -45.82 -0.73 -12.52
C ASP A 411 -44.59 -1.64 -12.38
N PRO A 412 -44.31 -2.19 -11.18
CA PRO A 412 -43.20 -3.11 -10.99
C PRO A 412 -43.32 -4.25 -12.02
N PRO A 413 -42.23 -4.98 -12.35
CA PRO A 413 -42.22 -5.97 -13.43
C PRO A 413 -43.15 -7.17 -13.14
N SER A 414 -44.46 -6.93 -13.24
CA SER A 414 -45.51 -7.88 -12.90
C SER A 414 -45.37 -9.06 -13.83
N ALA A 415 -45.16 -8.83 -15.12
CA ALA A 415 -44.92 -9.88 -16.12
C ALA A 415 -43.89 -10.95 -15.70
N GLY A 416 -42.86 -10.63 -14.91
CA GLY A 416 -41.92 -11.63 -14.39
C GLY A 416 -42.41 -12.38 -13.15
N LEU A 417 -43.15 -11.71 -12.26
CA LEU A 417 -43.80 -12.31 -11.08
C LEU A 417 -45.06 -13.10 -11.46
N ASP A 418 -45.83 -12.61 -12.42
CA ASP A 418 -47.00 -13.22 -13.04
C ASP A 418 -46.57 -14.49 -13.80
N ALA A 419 -45.49 -14.43 -14.61
CA ALA A 419 -44.94 -15.62 -15.26
C ALA A 419 -44.43 -16.67 -14.25
N ALA A 420 -43.81 -16.24 -13.14
CA ALA A 420 -43.43 -17.15 -12.06
C ALA A 420 -44.67 -17.75 -11.36
N ALA A 421 -45.72 -16.97 -11.14
CA ALA A 421 -46.98 -17.43 -10.58
C ALA A 421 -47.70 -18.44 -11.49
N ASP A 422 -47.69 -18.22 -12.81
CA ASP A 422 -48.20 -19.16 -13.82
C ASP A 422 -47.40 -20.47 -13.83
N LEU A 423 -46.07 -20.41 -13.74
CA LEU A 423 -45.22 -21.59 -13.62
C LEU A 423 -45.49 -22.38 -12.32
N ILE A 424 -45.70 -21.69 -11.19
CA ILE A 424 -46.12 -22.31 -9.93
C ILE A 424 -47.50 -22.98 -10.07
N ALA A 425 -48.47 -22.29 -10.67
CA ALA A 425 -49.81 -22.81 -10.90
C ALA A 425 -49.82 -24.03 -11.85
N ALA A 426 -48.87 -24.09 -12.78
CA ALA A 426 -48.63 -25.23 -13.66
C ALA A 426 -47.81 -26.38 -13.01
N GLY A 427 -47.39 -26.25 -11.75
CA GLY A 427 -46.56 -27.24 -11.05
C GLY A 427 -45.10 -27.30 -11.51
N ARG A 428 -44.62 -26.29 -12.24
CA ARG A 428 -43.25 -26.19 -12.78
C ARG A 428 -42.38 -25.38 -11.81
N THR A 429 -42.24 -25.88 -10.58
CA THR A 429 -41.60 -25.17 -9.46
C THR A 429 -40.17 -24.73 -9.76
N ASP A 430 -39.38 -25.60 -10.37
CA ASP A 430 -37.94 -25.38 -10.60
C ASP A 430 -37.71 -24.25 -11.62
N GLU A 431 -38.60 -24.14 -12.61
CA GLU A 431 -38.58 -23.07 -13.60
C GLU A 431 -39.06 -21.73 -13.01
N ALA A 432 -40.02 -21.78 -12.09
CA ALA A 432 -40.45 -20.59 -11.35
C ALA A 432 -39.35 -20.07 -10.41
N GLU A 433 -38.62 -20.98 -9.73
CA GLU A 433 -37.48 -20.63 -8.88
C GLU A 433 -36.35 -19.98 -9.69
N ALA A 434 -36.03 -20.53 -10.86
CA ALA A 434 -35.07 -19.93 -11.79
C ALA A 434 -35.51 -18.53 -12.25
N ALA A 435 -36.76 -18.37 -12.70
CA ALA A 435 -37.29 -17.08 -13.16
C ALA A 435 -37.31 -16.00 -12.06
N LEU A 436 -37.65 -16.37 -10.83
CA LEU A 436 -37.60 -15.47 -9.67
C LEU A 436 -36.16 -15.10 -9.30
N THR A 437 -35.23 -16.06 -9.38
CA THR A 437 -33.81 -15.82 -9.11
C THR A 437 -33.20 -14.84 -10.11
N ASP A 438 -33.51 -14.98 -11.40
CA ASP A 438 -33.08 -14.04 -12.45
C ASP A 438 -33.66 -12.64 -12.26
N LEU A 439 -34.92 -12.54 -11.84
CA LEU A 439 -35.59 -11.27 -11.55
C LEU A 439 -34.98 -10.56 -10.34
N ILE A 440 -34.65 -11.30 -9.27
CA ILE A 440 -33.91 -10.77 -8.12
C ILE A 440 -32.53 -10.29 -8.55
N ALA A 441 -31.77 -11.09 -9.31
CA ALA A 441 -30.45 -10.71 -9.80
C ALA A 441 -30.49 -9.47 -10.71
N ALA A 442 -31.54 -9.28 -11.51
CA ALA A 442 -31.75 -8.07 -12.31
C ALA A 442 -32.04 -6.84 -11.44
N ALA A 443 -32.92 -6.98 -10.44
CA ALA A 443 -33.23 -5.90 -9.50
C ALA A 443 -32.00 -5.50 -8.65
N GLU A 444 -31.18 -6.46 -8.23
CA GLU A 444 -29.93 -6.20 -7.51
C GLU A 444 -28.92 -5.41 -8.36
N ARG A 445 -28.78 -5.72 -9.66
CA ARG A 445 -27.93 -4.95 -10.59
C ARG A 445 -28.42 -3.50 -10.72
N MET A 446 -29.70 -3.29 -11.04
CA MET A 446 -30.29 -1.95 -11.16
C MET A 446 -30.14 -1.12 -9.87
N LEU A 447 -30.28 -1.77 -8.70
CA LEU A 447 -30.09 -1.11 -7.41
C LEU A 447 -28.61 -0.79 -7.12
N ALA A 448 -27.67 -1.60 -7.61
CA ALA A 448 -26.24 -1.30 -7.53
C ALA A 448 -25.88 -0.09 -8.40
N ASP A 449 -26.39 -0.02 -9.63
CA ASP A 449 -26.15 1.09 -10.56
C ASP A 449 -26.67 2.42 -9.97
N LEU A 450 -27.92 2.46 -9.49
CA LEU A 450 -28.50 3.64 -8.84
C LEU A 450 -27.73 4.09 -7.58
N ARG A 451 -27.14 3.13 -6.84
CA ARG A 451 -26.26 3.44 -5.69
C ARG A 451 -24.91 4.00 -6.15
N ALA A 452 -24.34 3.47 -7.22
CA ALA A 452 -23.10 3.97 -7.82
C ALA A 452 -23.26 5.41 -8.33
N ASP A 453 -24.36 5.71 -9.04
CA ASP A 453 -24.69 7.05 -9.53
C ASP A 453 -24.86 8.05 -8.37
N ARG A 454 -25.61 7.67 -7.34
CA ARG A 454 -25.79 8.52 -6.15
C ARG A 454 -24.47 8.74 -5.40
N ALA A 455 -23.58 7.75 -5.36
CA ALA A 455 -22.25 7.88 -4.79
C ALA A 455 -21.33 8.77 -5.67
N ALA A 456 -21.42 8.68 -6.99
CA ALA A 456 -20.69 9.54 -7.93
C ALA A 456 -21.15 11.01 -7.84
N ALA A 457 -22.47 11.26 -7.80
CA ALA A 457 -23.01 12.59 -7.54
C ALA A 457 -22.53 13.15 -6.19
N SER A 458 -22.61 12.35 -5.12
CA SER A 458 -22.16 12.74 -3.78
C SER A 458 -20.64 12.99 -3.67
N ARG A 459 -19.83 12.31 -4.50
CA ARG A 459 -18.39 12.59 -4.64
C ARG A 459 -18.14 13.93 -5.32
N ARG A 460 -18.77 14.20 -6.47
CA ARG A 460 -18.67 15.47 -7.19
C ARG A 460 -19.10 16.67 -6.33
N SER A 461 -20.22 16.56 -5.59
CA SER A 461 -20.63 17.62 -4.65
C SER A 461 -19.61 17.91 -3.55
N ARG A 462 -18.91 16.88 -3.02
CA ARG A 462 -17.83 17.08 -2.04
C ARG A 462 -16.56 17.66 -2.66
N ALA A 463 -16.23 17.28 -3.90
CA ALA A 463 -15.10 17.86 -4.62
C ALA A 463 -15.31 19.36 -4.89
N ALA A 464 -16.52 19.76 -5.31
CA ALA A 464 -16.87 21.17 -5.50
C ALA A 464 -16.70 22.00 -4.21
N LEU A 465 -17.14 21.49 -3.04
CA LEU A 465 -16.94 22.16 -1.75
C LEU A 465 -15.46 22.30 -1.37
N LEU A 466 -14.61 21.36 -1.77
CA LEU A 466 -13.16 21.46 -1.56
C LEU A 466 -12.55 22.54 -2.47
N LEU A 467 -12.95 22.65 -3.74
CA LEU A 467 -12.49 23.76 -4.61
C LEU A 467 -12.91 25.13 -4.07
N GLU A 468 -14.13 25.26 -3.53
CA GLU A 468 -14.57 26.49 -2.85
C GLU A 468 -13.68 26.80 -1.62
N ALA A 469 -13.29 25.78 -0.86
CA ALA A 469 -12.36 25.94 0.25
C ALA A 469 -10.92 26.27 -0.20
N ALA A 470 -10.46 25.74 -1.33
CA ALA A 470 -9.17 26.09 -1.94
C ALA A 470 -9.13 27.58 -2.31
N GLY A 471 -10.17 28.11 -2.97
CA GLY A 471 -10.29 29.53 -3.28
C GLY A 471 -10.27 30.43 -2.04
N LYS A 472 -10.91 30.01 -0.93
CA LYS A 472 -10.86 30.72 0.36
C LYS A 472 -9.48 30.69 1.03
N HIS A 473 -8.69 29.65 0.80
CA HIS A 473 -7.31 29.58 1.27
C HIS A 473 -6.40 30.49 0.43
N LEU A 474 -6.59 30.49 -0.88
CA LEU A 474 -5.83 31.34 -1.80
C LEU A 474 -6.07 32.82 -1.51
N ALA A 475 -7.34 33.25 -1.42
CA ALA A 475 -7.72 34.61 -1.03
C ALA A 475 -7.28 35.03 0.39
N ALA A 476 -6.72 34.11 1.18
CA ALA A 476 -6.12 34.37 2.49
C ALA A 476 -4.57 34.35 2.46
N GLY A 477 -3.95 34.41 1.27
CA GLY A 477 -2.50 34.39 1.08
C GLY A 477 -1.86 33.05 1.45
N ARG A 478 -2.56 31.93 1.24
CA ARG A 478 -2.11 30.56 1.58
C ARG A 478 -2.19 29.62 0.37
N PRO A 479 -1.34 29.84 -0.65
CA PRO A 479 -1.39 29.08 -1.90
C PRO A 479 -1.05 27.61 -1.70
N GLU A 480 -0.07 27.24 -0.86
CA GLU A 480 0.30 25.84 -0.64
C GLU A 480 -0.86 25.00 -0.08
N GLU A 481 -1.61 25.52 0.90
CA GLU A 481 -2.81 24.84 1.37
C GLU A 481 -3.95 24.85 0.33
N ALA A 482 -4.10 25.92 -0.46
CA ALA A 482 -5.09 25.98 -1.54
C ALA A 482 -4.86 24.87 -2.57
N LEU A 483 -3.61 24.69 -3.02
CA LEU A 483 -3.22 23.65 -3.99
C LEU A 483 -3.37 22.24 -3.39
N SER A 484 -3.01 22.06 -2.11
CA SER A 484 -3.26 20.80 -1.39
C SER A 484 -4.75 20.46 -1.26
N ILE A 485 -5.62 21.46 -1.10
CA ILE A 485 -7.07 21.26 -1.09
C ILE A 485 -7.57 20.95 -2.52
N ALA A 486 -7.11 21.67 -3.54
CA ALA A 486 -7.52 21.49 -4.93
C ALA A 486 -7.16 20.09 -5.47
N HIS A 487 -5.95 19.59 -5.20
CA HIS A 487 -5.60 18.20 -5.54
C HIS A 487 -6.47 17.16 -4.81
N ARG A 488 -6.87 17.42 -3.56
CA ARG A 488 -7.80 16.54 -2.82
C ARG A 488 -9.25 16.62 -3.31
N ALA A 489 -9.62 17.70 -4.01
CA ALA A 489 -10.88 17.80 -4.75
C ALA A 489 -10.81 16.97 -6.03
N TRP A 490 -9.77 17.16 -6.85
CA TRP A 490 -9.52 16.41 -8.07
C TRP A 490 -9.51 14.89 -7.82
N ALA A 491 -8.71 14.42 -6.86
CA ALA A 491 -8.65 13.01 -6.47
C ALA A 491 -9.98 12.43 -5.92
N ARG A 492 -10.96 13.26 -5.57
CA ARG A 492 -12.33 12.84 -5.19
C ARG A 492 -13.32 12.90 -6.34
N GLY A 493 -13.11 13.81 -7.30
CA GLY A 493 -13.95 13.98 -8.48
C GLY A 493 -13.92 12.78 -9.42
N GLY A 494 -12.75 12.15 -9.57
CA GLY A 494 -12.48 11.26 -10.69
C GLY A 494 -12.16 12.08 -11.94
N ASP A 495 -12.36 11.50 -13.13
CA ASP A 495 -12.01 12.11 -14.42
C ASP A 495 -13.03 13.18 -14.90
N ASP A 496 -13.51 14.03 -14.00
CA ASP A 496 -14.53 15.05 -14.25
C ASP A 496 -13.88 16.34 -14.81
N PRO A 497 -14.05 16.69 -16.10
CA PRO A 497 -13.28 17.78 -16.73
C PRO A 497 -13.46 19.13 -16.04
N ASP A 498 -14.65 19.44 -15.52
CA ASP A 498 -14.94 20.70 -14.84
C ASP A 498 -14.13 20.83 -13.53
N LEU A 499 -13.84 19.70 -12.86
CA LEU A 499 -13.00 19.65 -11.66
C LEU A 499 -11.51 19.69 -11.98
N LEU A 500 -11.09 19.21 -13.16
CA LEU A 500 -9.72 19.36 -13.66
C LEU A 500 -9.42 20.84 -13.94
N ASP A 501 -10.27 21.49 -14.74
CA ASP A 501 -10.15 22.91 -15.09
C ASP A 501 -10.16 23.81 -13.86
N ALA A 502 -11.06 23.55 -12.91
CA ALA A 502 -11.11 24.30 -11.65
C ALA A 502 -9.85 24.09 -10.78
N MET A 503 -9.28 22.87 -10.75
CA MET A 503 -8.02 22.60 -10.04
C MET A 503 -6.83 23.31 -10.70
N ILE A 504 -6.74 23.25 -12.03
CA ILE A 504 -5.74 23.99 -12.82
C ILE A 504 -5.86 25.49 -12.60
N GLN A 505 -7.08 26.02 -12.51
CA GLN A 505 -7.30 27.44 -12.25
C GLN A 505 -6.73 27.88 -10.88
N VAL A 506 -6.83 27.06 -9.83
CA VAL A 506 -6.19 27.37 -8.53
C VAL A 506 -4.66 27.43 -8.64
N HIS A 507 -4.02 26.57 -9.46
CA HIS A 507 -2.57 26.68 -9.74
C HIS A 507 -2.21 27.96 -10.48
N VAL A 508 -3.01 28.34 -11.48
CA VAL A 508 -2.80 29.59 -12.22
C VAL A 508 -2.95 30.79 -11.30
N ASP A 509 -4.02 30.85 -10.50
CA ASP A 509 -4.28 31.98 -9.61
C ASP A 509 -3.18 32.09 -8.53
N ALA A 510 -2.72 30.96 -7.97
CA ALA A 510 -1.59 30.93 -7.04
C ALA A 510 -0.27 31.39 -7.68
N ALA A 511 0.04 30.94 -8.90
CA ALA A 511 1.28 31.32 -9.59
C ALA A 511 1.32 32.80 -10.02
N MET A 512 0.15 33.44 -10.14
CA MET A 512 0.00 34.83 -10.55
C MET A 512 -0.17 35.80 -9.37
N GLU A 513 -0.29 35.29 -8.13
CA GLU A 513 -0.35 36.11 -6.92
C GLU A 513 1.05 36.66 -6.58
N HIS A 514 1.17 38.00 -6.49
CA HIS A 514 2.39 38.76 -6.15
C HIS A 514 3.69 38.28 -6.85
N PRO A 515 3.88 38.55 -8.15
CA PRO A 515 5.05 38.12 -8.90
C PRO A 515 6.33 38.91 -8.52
N THR A 516 7.06 38.44 -7.51
CA THR A 516 8.42 38.91 -7.19
C THR A 516 9.50 38.04 -7.87
N ALA A 517 10.76 38.50 -7.87
CA ALA A 517 11.87 37.69 -8.38
C ALA A 517 12.14 36.45 -7.51
N ASP A 518 11.88 36.54 -6.20
CA ASP A 518 12.20 35.52 -5.20
C ASP A 518 11.16 34.37 -5.18
N ASP A 519 9.96 34.64 -5.69
CA ASP A 519 8.87 33.65 -5.79
C ASP A 519 8.88 32.83 -7.10
N TYR A 520 9.80 33.13 -8.02
CA TYR A 520 9.87 32.48 -9.35
C TYR A 520 9.87 30.96 -9.27
N GLU A 521 10.72 30.36 -8.44
CA GLU A 521 10.85 28.89 -8.32
C GLU A 521 9.53 28.25 -7.85
N ARG A 522 8.80 28.90 -6.92
CA ARG A 522 7.48 28.42 -6.45
C ARG A 522 6.42 28.52 -7.54
N GLN A 523 6.32 29.70 -8.16
CA GLN A 523 5.32 29.99 -9.19
C GLN A 523 5.54 29.12 -10.45
N HIS A 524 6.80 28.90 -10.82
CA HIS A 524 7.19 27.98 -11.90
C HIS A 524 6.86 26.52 -11.55
N ALA A 525 7.13 26.08 -10.32
CA ALA A 525 6.78 24.73 -9.88
C ALA A 525 5.26 24.48 -9.87
N TRP A 526 4.43 25.46 -9.48
CA TRP A 526 2.97 25.33 -9.51
C TRP A 526 2.42 25.25 -10.95
N LEU A 527 2.83 26.15 -11.84
CA LEU A 527 2.44 26.07 -13.26
C LEU A 527 2.94 24.77 -13.93
N THR A 528 4.15 24.33 -13.59
CA THR A 528 4.69 23.04 -14.05
C THR A 528 3.86 21.87 -13.51
N CYS A 529 3.39 21.92 -12.26
CA CYS A 529 2.52 20.90 -11.70
C CYS A 529 1.17 20.84 -12.45
N ALA A 530 0.54 21.98 -12.72
CA ALA A 530 -0.68 22.06 -13.51
C ALA A 530 -0.49 21.48 -14.93
N TYR A 531 0.64 21.79 -15.59
CA TYR A 531 0.93 21.28 -16.93
C TYR A 531 1.08 19.74 -16.97
N HIS A 532 1.57 19.12 -15.89
CA HIS A 532 1.62 17.65 -15.81
C HIS A 532 0.24 17.00 -15.63
N HIS A 533 -0.77 17.75 -15.17
CA HIS A 533 -2.16 17.27 -15.10
C HIS A 533 -2.91 17.40 -16.43
N ASP A 534 -2.54 18.36 -17.29
CA ASP A 534 -3.10 18.55 -18.63
C ASP A 534 -1.98 18.77 -19.67
N LEU A 535 -1.34 17.65 -20.05
CA LEU A 535 -0.19 17.64 -20.96
C LEU A 535 -0.56 18.13 -22.36
N GLY A 536 0.02 19.25 -22.75
CA GLY A 536 -0.23 19.90 -24.03
C GLY A 536 -1.17 21.10 -23.96
N ASN A 537 -1.64 21.49 -22.75
CA ASN A 537 -2.41 22.72 -22.57
C ASN A 537 -1.59 23.96 -22.98
N PRO A 538 -1.97 24.69 -24.05
CA PRO A 538 -1.17 25.80 -24.57
C PRO A 538 -1.16 27.00 -23.60
N ARG A 539 -2.25 27.22 -22.85
CA ARG A 539 -2.37 28.31 -21.85
C ARG A 539 -1.33 28.16 -20.74
N LEU A 540 -1.04 26.94 -20.31
CA LEU A 540 -0.05 26.68 -19.26
C LEU A 540 1.40 26.84 -19.78
N LEU A 541 1.67 26.46 -21.02
CA LEU A 541 2.95 26.72 -21.68
C LEU A 541 3.21 28.22 -21.87
N ASP A 542 2.20 28.99 -22.26
CA ASP A 542 2.28 30.45 -22.37
C ASP A 542 2.57 31.11 -21.01
N LEU A 543 1.89 30.68 -19.95
CA LEU A 543 2.12 31.19 -18.59
C LEU A 543 3.52 30.83 -18.06
N LEU A 544 4.02 29.62 -18.33
CA LEU A 544 5.40 29.22 -18.01
C LEU A 544 6.43 30.08 -18.75
N ALA A 545 6.20 30.36 -20.04
CA ALA A 545 7.07 31.20 -20.85
C ALA A 545 7.10 32.66 -20.37
N GLU A 546 5.94 33.27 -20.12
CA GLU A 546 5.82 34.63 -19.58
C GLU A 546 6.45 34.74 -18.18
N ARG A 547 6.24 33.75 -17.31
CA ARG A 547 6.82 33.77 -15.96
C ARG A 547 8.35 33.73 -16.00
N ALA A 548 8.93 32.88 -16.84
CA ALA A 548 10.37 32.79 -17.07
C ALA A 548 10.92 34.10 -17.70
N TYR A 549 10.24 34.66 -18.70
CA TYR A 549 10.59 35.94 -19.30
C TYR A 549 10.69 37.08 -18.26
N LEU A 550 9.69 37.20 -17.38
CA LEU A 550 9.68 38.22 -16.33
C LEU A 550 10.85 38.04 -15.34
N HIS A 551 11.11 36.82 -14.87
CA HIS A 551 12.22 36.53 -13.96
C HIS A 551 13.59 36.79 -14.59
N ALA A 552 13.79 36.48 -15.88
CA ALA A 552 14.99 36.88 -16.60
C ALA A 552 15.17 38.41 -16.67
N GLY A 553 14.06 39.15 -16.72
CA GLY A 553 14.04 40.61 -16.59
C GLY A 553 14.59 41.11 -15.25
N ASP A 554 14.26 40.43 -14.15
CA ASP A 554 14.79 40.69 -12.80
C ASP A 554 16.26 40.30 -12.66
N LEU A 555 16.64 39.09 -13.08
CA LEU A 555 18.03 38.64 -13.09
C LEU A 555 18.94 39.63 -13.84
N ARG A 556 18.47 40.17 -14.97
CA ARG A 556 19.17 41.23 -15.71
C ARG A 556 19.29 42.53 -14.90
N ARG A 557 18.23 42.99 -14.22
CA ARG A 557 18.28 44.18 -13.34
C ARG A 557 19.31 44.01 -12.22
N LEU A 558 19.46 42.79 -11.71
CA LEU A 558 20.45 42.41 -10.70
C LEU A 558 21.86 42.11 -11.28
N GLY A 559 22.09 42.36 -12.57
CA GLY A 559 23.39 42.12 -13.21
C GLY A 559 23.75 40.64 -13.46
N ARG A 560 22.85 39.70 -13.19
CA ARG A 560 23.05 38.25 -13.35
C ARG A 560 22.83 37.80 -14.80
N ILE A 561 23.58 38.39 -15.73
CA ILE A 561 23.35 38.27 -17.20
C ILE A 561 23.35 36.81 -17.68
N SER A 562 24.31 35.97 -17.24
CA SER A 562 24.37 34.57 -17.66
C SER A 562 23.16 33.75 -17.23
N ALA A 563 22.63 34.00 -16.02
CA ALA A 563 21.41 33.36 -15.54
C ALA A 563 20.18 33.86 -16.31
N ALA A 564 20.10 35.16 -16.60
CA ALA A 564 19.03 35.72 -17.43
C ALA A 564 19.01 35.11 -18.84
N ARG A 565 20.18 34.92 -19.49
CA ARG A 565 20.27 34.23 -20.80
C ARG A 565 19.69 32.81 -20.74
N GLU A 566 19.95 32.07 -19.67
CA GLU A 566 19.48 30.67 -19.54
C GLU A 566 17.97 30.58 -19.33
N VAL A 567 17.42 31.39 -18.41
CA VAL A 567 15.97 31.45 -18.18
C VAL A 567 15.21 31.91 -19.43
N LEU A 568 15.81 32.75 -20.29
CA LEU A 568 15.20 33.12 -21.59
C LEU A 568 15.19 31.98 -22.61
N ARG A 569 16.18 31.08 -22.60
CA ARG A 569 16.14 29.85 -23.42
C ARG A 569 15.07 28.91 -22.90
N GLN A 570 14.90 28.80 -21.59
CA GLN A 570 13.82 28.05 -20.96
C GLN A 570 12.43 28.62 -21.36
N ALA A 571 12.26 29.95 -21.32
CA ALA A 571 11.03 30.61 -21.78
C ALA A 571 10.68 30.27 -23.24
N LEU A 572 11.69 30.30 -24.13
CA LEU A 572 11.53 29.94 -25.55
C LEU A 572 11.37 28.44 -25.80
N ALA A 573 11.76 27.59 -24.86
CA ALA A 573 11.47 26.15 -24.91
C ALA A 573 10.00 25.86 -24.55
N TYR A 574 9.37 26.70 -23.71
CA TYR A 574 7.92 26.62 -23.44
C TYR A 574 7.08 27.24 -24.57
N ASN A 575 7.45 28.44 -25.04
CA ASN A 575 6.82 29.08 -26.20
C ASN A 575 7.89 29.70 -27.14
N PRO A 576 8.21 29.06 -28.27
CA PRO A 576 9.18 29.57 -29.25
C PRO A 576 8.83 30.94 -29.88
N ASP A 577 7.55 31.28 -29.95
CA ASP A 577 7.03 32.53 -30.53
C ASP A 577 6.98 33.68 -29.52
N HIS A 578 7.44 33.48 -28.28
CA HIS A 578 7.43 34.47 -27.21
C HIS A 578 8.38 35.65 -27.51
N ARG A 579 7.87 36.65 -28.23
CA ARG A 579 8.62 37.81 -28.74
C ARG A 579 9.45 38.54 -27.68
N GLY A 580 8.90 38.77 -26.49
CA GLY A 580 9.60 39.43 -25.38
C GLY A 580 10.91 38.72 -25.00
N ALA A 581 10.84 37.41 -24.78
CA ALA A 581 11.99 36.56 -24.46
C ALA A 581 13.01 36.52 -25.60
N ALA A 582 12.56 36.32 -26.85
CA ALA A 582 13.41 36.29 -28.03
C ALA A 582 14.17 37.61 -28.22
N ASP A 583 13.48 38.75 -28.09
CA ASP A 583 14.06 40.09 -28.23
C ASP A 583 15.05 40.41 -27.11
N LEU A 584 14.76 39.99 -25.88
CA LEU A 584 15.64 40.20 -24.74
C LEU A 584 16.90 39.33 -24.84
N LEU A 585 16.77 38.06 -25.22
CA LEU A 585 17.91 37.15 -25.41
C LEU A 585 18.86 37.67 -26.48
N ARG A 586 18.34 38.07 -27.66
CA ARG A 586 19.16 38.67 -28.75
C ARG A 586 19.87 39.97 -28.34
N ARG A 587 19.38 40.70 -27.33
CA ARG A 587 20.07 41.87 -26.77
C ARG A 587 21.15 41.45 -25.77
N LEU A 588 20.89 40.45 -24.93
CA LEU A 588 21.87 39.96 -23.95
C LEU A 588 23.03 39.21 -24.60
N ASP A 589 22.81 38.44 -25.67
CA ASP A 589 23.87 37.71 -26.38
C ASP A 589 24.84 38.63 -27.16
N ARG A 590 24.55 39.94 -27.25
CA ARG A 590 25.44 40.97 -27.80
C ARG A 590 26.29 41.68 -26.74
N LEU A 591 26.01 41.44 -25.47
CA LEU A 591 26.89 41.85 -24.37
C LEU A 591 27.99 40.80 -24.20
N PRO A 592 29.20 41.17 -23.74
CA PRO A 592 30.23 40.18 -23.40
C PRO A 592 29.79 39.21 -22.29
#